data_AF-A0A534AR05-F1
#
_entry.id   AF-A0A534AR05-F1
#
_cell.length_a   1.000
_cell.length_b   1.000
_cell.length_c   1.000
_cell.angle_alpha   90.00
_cell.angle_beta   90.00
_cell.angle_gamma   90.00
#
_symmetry.space_group_name_H-M   'P 1'
#
loop_
_entity.id
_entity.type
_entity.pdbx_description
1 polymer ?
#
loop_
_entity_poly.entity_id
_entity_poly.type
_entity_poly.pdbx_seq_one_letter_code
_entity_poly.pdbx_strand_id
1 'polypeptide(L)'
;TVLEMAARVMSRVTCAEISAFYEAEHARQGVRIHCNETLRALHGDARSGRVRAVLTEAGREYPADIVIIGCGVVPADELARAAGLSCENGVVTDVHCRTSDAAIYAAGDCASHLNRQYGRHLRLESVDNAFEQGTTVALNLLGAATPHDKLPWFWSDQFDLKLVIVGVSHGYDTVILRGAPASRSFSACYLRGGELIAIDTVNQPKDQMAARKLIAAHVRPSPDKLADPAIPLKDTF
;
A
#
# COMPACT_ATOMS: atom_id res chain seq x y z
N THR A 1 8.75 15.21 -14.11
CA THR A 1 7.56 14.65 -14.79
C THR A 1 7.34 13.25 -14.26
N VAL A 2 6.10 12.88 -13.98
CA VAL A 2 5.70 11.51 -13.61
C VAL A 2 4.68 11.04 -14.65
N LEU A 3 4.86 9.83 -15.17
CA LEU A 3 3.93 9.19 -16.08
C LEU A 3 3.25 8.05 -15.32
N GLU A 4 1.93 8.10 -15.22
CA GLU A 4 1.10 7.11 -14.55
C GLU A 4 0.20 6.44 -15.59
N MET A 5 0.18 5.10 -15.59
CA MET A 5 -0.63 4.33 -16.53
C MET A 5 -2.11 4.40 -16.17
N ALA A 6 -2.44 4.42 -14.88
CA ALA A 6 -3.81 4.52 -14.40
C ALA A 6 -4.40 5.92 -14.63
N ALA A 7 -5.72 6.04 -14.44
CA ALA A 7 -6.43 7.31 -14.55
C ALA A 7 -6.09 8.31 -13.44
N ARG A 8 -5.51 7.84 -12.33
CA ARG A 8 -5.09 8.62 -11.16
C ARG A 8 -3.92 7.95 -10.47
N VAL A 9 -3.09 8.74 -9.78
CA VAL A 9 -1.96 8.20 -8.99
C VAL A 9 -2.44 7.33 -7.83
N MET A 10 -1.64 6.34 -7.43
CA MET A 10 -1.92 5.47 -6.26
C MET A 10 -3.26 4.72 -6.31
N SER A 11 -3.84 4.56 -7.52
CA SER A 11 -5.20 4.05 -7.72
C SER A 11 -5.49 2.66 -7.14
N ARG A 12 -4.45 1.84 -6.96
CA ARG A 12 -4.55 0.48 -6.42
C ARG A 12 -4.71 0.42 -4.90
N VAL A 13 -4.35 1.50 -4.19
CA VAL A 13 -4.21 1.48 -2.72
C VAL A 13 -5.02 2.56 -2.01
N THR A 14 -5.36 3.67 -2.68
CA THR A 14 -6.12 4.77 -2.08
C THR A 14 -7.41 5.12 -2.84
N CYS A 15 -8.30 5.90 -2.23
CA CYS A 15 -9.49 6.50 -2.86
C CYS A 15 -9.13 7.68 -3.78
N ALA A 16 -10.11 8.13 -4.55
CA ALA A 16 -9.94 9.21 -5.53
C ALA A 16 -9.55 10.54 -4.88
N GLU A 17 -10.05 10.82 -3.69
CA GLU A 17 -9.80 12.06 -2.96
C GLU A 17 -8.36 12.16 -2.48
N ILE A 18 -7.77 11.06 -2.02
CA ILE A 18 -6.34 11.00 -1.67
C ILE A 18 -5.48 11.17 -2.93
N SER A 19 -5.83 10.50 -4.04
CA SER A 19 -5.11 10.70 -5.32
C SER A 19 -5.14 12.16 -5.76
N ALA A 20 -6.33 12.78 -5.79
CA ALA A 20 -6.51 14.17 -6.21
C ALA A 20 -5.74 15.14 -5.31
N PHE A 21 -5.72 14.89 -4.00
CA PHE A 21 -4.91 15.66 -3.05
C PHE A 21 -3.42 15.58 -3.38
N TYR A 22 -2.88 14.39 -3.60
CA TYR A 22 -1.46 14.21 -3.94
C TYR A 22 -1.12 14.75 -5.33
N GLU A 23 -1.98 14.58 -6.32
CA GLU A 23 -1.78 15.18 -7.66
C GLU A 23 -1.68 16.71 -7.58
N ALA A 24 -2.61 17.33 -6.84
CA ALA A 24 -2.58 18.77 -6.61
C ALA A 24 -1.33 19.21 -5.83
N GLU A 25 -0.91 18.43 -4.83
CA GLU A 25 0.28 18.79 -4.05
C GLU A 25 1.56 18.71 -4.88
N HIS A 26 1.77 17.61 -5.59
CA HIS A 26 2.91 17.45 -6.48
C HIS A 26 2.94 18.55 -7.55
N ALA A 27 1.78 18.93 -8.09
CA ALA A 27 1.67 20.05 -9.03
C ALA A 27 2.11 21.39 -8.41
N ARG A 28 1.75 21.68 -7.16
CA ARG A 28 2.21 22.90 -6.44
C ARG A 28 3.73 22.92 -6.26
N GLN A 29 4.35 21.75 -6.14
CA GLN A 29 5.80 21.58 -6.04
C GLN A 29 6.49 21.54 -7.42
N GLY A 30 5.76 21.83 -8.51
CA GLY A 30 6.28 21.90 -9.87
C GLY A 30 6.38 20.54 -10.59
N VAL A 31 5.89 19.46 -9.97
CA VAL A 31 5.87 18.14 -10.60
C VAL A 31 4.71 18.06 -11.59
N ARG A 32 5.03 17.79 -12.86
CA ARG A 32 4.05 17.50 -13.90
C ARG A 32 3.70 16.02 -13.89
N ILE A 33 2.50 15.68 -13.46
CA ILE A 33 1.97 14.31 -13.48
C ILE A 33 1.07 14.16 -14.72
N HIS A 34 1.30 13.12 -15.50
CA HIS A 34 0.47 12.73 -16.64
C HIS A 34 -0.08 11.32 -16.41
N CYS A 35 -1.38 11.24 -16.14
CA CYS A 35 -2.12 9.98 -16.00
C CYS A 35 -2.54 9.45 -17.37
N ASN A 36 -2.93 8.17 -17.44
CA ASN A 36 -3.24 7.45 -18.68
C ASN A 36 -2.07 7.44 -19.69
N GLU A 37 -0.83 7.41 -19.20
CA GLU A 37 0.38 7.29 -20.01
C GLU A 37 0.95 5.88 -19.88
N THR A 38 0.79 5.07 -20.93
CA THR A 38 1.48 3.77 -21.00
C THR A 38 2.82 3.96 -21.70
N LEU A 39 3.91 3.58 -21.04
CA LEU A 39 5.25 3.56 -21.62
C LEU A 39 5.31 2.57 -22.78
N ARG A 40 5.82 3.02 -23.94
CA ARG A 40 6.11 2.17 -25.09
C ARG A 40 7.60 1.85 -25.21
N ALA A 41 8.44 2.89 -25.14
CA ALA A 41 9.88 2.74 -25.33
C ALA A 41 10.68 3.86 -24.65
N LEU A 42 11.94 3.57 -24.35
CA LEU A 42 12.95 4.57 -24.02
C LEU A 42 13.79 4.83 -25.27
N HIS A 43 13.87 6.09 -25.68
CA HIS A 43 14.75 6.50 -26.75
C HIS A 43 16.09 6.95 -26.16
N GLY A 44 17.18 6.39 -26.68
CA GLY A 44 18.54 6.75 -26.31
C GLY A 44 19.32 7.39 -27.46
N ASP A 45 20.42 8.06 -27.11
CA ASP A 45 21.45 8.43 -28.06
C ASP A 45 22.31 7.20 -28.41
N ALA A 46 22.44 6.88 -29.70
CA ALA A 46 23.11 5.66 -30.15
C ALA A 46 24.62 5.62 -29.87
N ARG A 47 25.27 6.79 -29.67
CA ARG A 47 26.71 6.87 -29.42
C ARG A 47 27.05 6.73 -27.94
N SER A 48 26.27 7.37 -27.07
CA SER A 48 26.50 7.43 -25.63
C SER A 48 25.70 6.42 -24.83
N GLY A 49 24.64 5.83 -25.43
CA GLY A 49 23.71 4.93 -24.74
C GLY A 49 22.81 5.63 -23.72
N ARG A 50 22.89 6.96 -23.58
CA ARG A 50 22.10 7.72 -22.61
C ARG A 50 20.67 7.89 -23.08
N VAL A 51 19.71 7.79 -22.15
CA VAL A 51 18.32 8.15 -22.43
C VAL A 51 18.22 9.62 -22.84
N ARG A 52 17.37 9.89 -23.84
CA ARG A 52 17.03 11.24 -24.30
C ARG A 52 15.54 11.54 -24.17
N ALA A 53 14.71 10.51 -24.24
CA ALA A 53 13.27 10.67 -24.17
C ALA A 53 12.53 9.37 -23.82
N VAL A 54 11.28 9.56 -23.37
CA VAL A 54 10.31 8.51 -23.10
C VAL A 54 9.20 8.61 -24.14
N LEU A 55 8.94 7.53 -24.88
CA LEU A 55 7.84 7.41 -25.83
C LEU A 55 6.67 6.66 -25.19
N THR A 56 5.46 7.21 -25.27
CA THR A 56 4.24 6.55 -24.80
C THR A 56 3.47 5.89 -25.94
N GLU A 57 2.58 4.94 -25.62
CA GLU A 57 1.73 4.26 -26.60
C GLU A 57 0.83 5.22 -27.38
N ALA A 58 0.46 6.36 -26.76
CA ALA A 58 -0.28 7.43 -27.41
C ALA A 58 0.57 8.26 -28.42
N GLY A 59 1.84 7.90 -28.63
CA GLY A 59 2.75 8.57 -29.54
C GLY A 59 3.34 9.88 -29.00
N ARG A 60 3.16 10.19 -27.71
CA ARG A 60 3.79 11.37 -27.08
C ARG A 60 5.23 11.05 -26.70
N GLU A 61 6.11 12.01 -26.93
CA GLU A 61 7.53 11.92 -26.54
C GLU A 61 7.82 12.95 -25.44
N TYR A 62 8.39 12.48 -24.33
CA TYR A 62 8.79 13.30 -23.19
C TYR A 62 10.31 13.34 -23.09
N PRO A 63 10.96 14.48 -23.38
CA PRO A 63 12.41 14.62 -23.20
C PRO A 63 12.81 14.35 -21.75
N ALA A 64 13.86 13.56 -21.56
CA ALA A 64 14.36 13.18 -20.24
C ALA A 64 15.84 12.77 -20.30
N ASP A 65 16.65 13.35 -19.43
CA ASP A 65 18.06 12.98 -19.24
C ASP A 65 18.24 11.86 -18.21
N ILE A 66 17.23 11.64 -17.37
CA ILE A 66 17.16 10.64 -16.31
C ILE A 66 15.77 10.02 -16.32
N VAL A 67 15.70 8.69 -16.21
CA VAL A 67 14.45 7.94 -16.07
C VAL A 67 14.55 7.04 -14.83
N ILE A 68 13.54 7.12 -13.97
CA ILE A 68 13.37 6.25 -12.81
C ILE A 68 12.15 5.37 -13.08
N ILE A 69 12.33 4.05 -12.99
CA ILE A 69 11.27 3.06 -13.26
C ILE A 69 10.73 2.56 -11.93
N GLY A 70 9.45 2.84 -11.67
CA GLY A 70 8.71 2.34 -10.52
C GLY A 70 7.37 1.77 -10.98
N CYS A 71 7.35 0.53 -11.46
CA CYS A 71 6.16 -0.11 -12.03
C CYS A 71 5.70 -1.36 -11.25
N GLY A 72 6.09 -1.44 -9.97
CA GLY A 72 5.91 -2.62 -9.11
C GLY A 72 7.09 -3.59 -9.21
N VAL A 73 7.09 -4.58 -8.32
CA VAL A 73 8.12 -5.63 -8.24
C VAL A 73 7.49 -7.01 -8.43
N VAL A 74 8.28 -7.93 -8.98
CA VAL A 74 7.96 -9.35 -9.03
C VAL A 74 8.60 -10.00 -7.80
N PRO A 75 7.86 -10.76 -6.98
CA PRO A 75 8.46 -11.44 -5.83
C PRO A 75 9.47 -12.49 -6.32
N ALA A 76 10.66 -12.49 -5.71
CA ALA A 76 11.69 -13.49 -5.99
C ALA A 76 11.31 -14.84 -5.35
N ASP A 77 10.46 -15.62 -6.02
CA ASP A 77 9.94 -16.91 -5.58
C ASP A 77 10.49 -18.11 -6.37
N GLU A 78 11.50 -17.89 -7.21
CA GLU A 78 12.05 -18.89 -8.13
C GLU A 78 12.64 -20.10 -7.40
N LEU A 79 13.34 -19.88 -6.29
CA LEU A 79 13.91 -20.96 -5.46
C LEU A 79 12.81 -21.84 -4.87
N ALA A 80 11.73 -21.22 -4.37
CA ALA A 80 10.61 -21.94 -3.78
C ALA A 80 9.86 -22.76 -4.85
N ARG A 81 9.64 -22.19 -6.04
CA ARG A 81 9.07 -22.90 -7.19
C ARG A 81 9.92 -24.09 -7.61
N ALA A 82 11.23 -23.90 -7.73
CA ALA A 82 12.16 -24.96 -8.10
C ALA A 82 12.20 -26.10 -7.06
N ALA A 83 11.98 -25.77 -5.78
CA ALA A 83 11.86 -26.73 -4.68
C ALA A 83 10.48 -27.41 -4.59
N GLY A 84 9.53 -27.08 -5.47
CA GLY A 84 8.18 -27.66 -5.46
C GLY A 84 7.25 -27.07 -4.40
N LEU A 85 7.58 -25.91 -3.83
CA LEU A 85 6.74 -25.22 -2.87
C LEU A 85 5.58 -24.49 -3.55
N SER A 86 4.47 -24.33 -2.84
CA SER A 86 3.32 -23.54 -3.33
C SER A 86 3.69 -22.06 -3.46
N CYS A 87 3.47 -21.48 -4.65
CA CYS A 87 3.76 -20.09 -4.94
C CYS A 87 2.65 -19.45 -5.77
N GLU A 88 2.00 -18.42 -5.24
CA GLU A 88 0.90 -17.67 -5.85
C GLU A 88 1.12 -16.18 -5.59
N ASN A 89 1.69 -15.47 -6.57
CA ASN A 89 2.20 -14.11 -6.41
C ASN A 89 3.08 -14.01 -5.16
N GLY A 90 4.15 -14.80 -5.08
CA GLY A 90 4.99 -15.00 -3.89
C GLY A 90 4.88 -16.40 -3.30
N VAL A 91 5.77 -16.74 -2.37
CA VAL A 91 5.78 -18.01 -1.63
C VAL A 91 4.60 -18.05 -0.67
N VAL A 92 3.71 -19.04 -0.84
CA VAL A 92 2.52 -19.17 -0.01
C VAL A 92 2.92 -19.62 1.38
N THR A 93 2.44 -18.91 2.41
CA THR A 93 2.65 -19.31 3.80
C THR A 93 1.36 -19.41 4.60
N ASP A 94 1.36 -20.30 5.58
CA ASP A 94 0.35 -20.35 6.62
C ASP A 94 0.47 -19.16 7.59
N VAL A 95 -0.38 -19.16 8.62
CA VAL A 95 -0.41 -18.14 9.67
C VAL A 95 0.83 -18.15 10.57
N HIS A 96 1.72 -19.15 10.48
CA HIS A 96 2.97 -19.23 11.23
C HIS A 96 4.19 -18.91 10.35
N CYS A 97 3.96 -18.37 9.15
CA CYS A 97 4.96 -18.10 8.12
C CYS A 97 5.65 -19.37 7.56
N ARG A 98 5.04 -20.56 7.73
CA ARG A 98 5.54 -21.81 7.16
C ARG A 98 5.05 -21.99 5.72
N THR A 99 5.89 -22.52 4.86
CA THR A 99 5.52 -22.86 3.48
C THR A 99 4.75 -24.19 3.42
N SER A 100 4.52 -24.72 2.22
CA SER A 100 3.98 -26.07 2.03
C SER A 100 4.90 -27.19 2.56
N ASP A 101 6.18 -26.90 2.78
CA ASP A 101 7.08 -27.73 3.58
C ASP A 101 7.20 -27.13 4.99
N ALA A 102 6.88 -27.92 6.01
CA ALA A 102 6.86 -27.48 7.41
C ALA A 102 8.24 -27.11 7.97
N ALA A 103 9.33 -27.52 7.32
CA ALA A 103 10.69 -27.15 7.70
C ALA A 103 11.16 -25.84 7.04
N ILE A 104 10.41 -25.32 6.07
CA ILE A 104 10.78 -24.14 5.30
C ILE A 104 9.81 -22.99 5.60
N TYR A 105 10.36 -21.81 5.83
CA TYR A 105 9.63 -20.59 6.14
C TYR A 105 9.90 -19.53 5.05
N ALA A 106 8.95 -18.61 4.87
CA ALA A 106 9.13 -17.42 4.05
C ALA A 106 8.63 -16.17 4.80
N ALA A 107 9.30 -15.04 4.59
CA ALA A 107 8.99 -13.77 5.24
C ALA A 107 9.42 -12.59 4.35
N GLY A 108 8.81 -11.42 4.56
CA GLY A 108 9.05 -10.21 3.81
C GLY A 108 8.32 -10.19 2.46
N ASP A 109 8.86 -9.42 1.52
CA ASP A 109 8.20 -9.06 0.26
C ASP A 109 7.88 -10.27 -0.63
N CYS A 110 8.59 -11.40 -0.47
CA CYS A 110 8.33 -12.62 -1.24
C CYS A 110 7.20 -13.47 -0.65
N ALA A 111 6.74 -13.21 0.58
CA ALA A 111 5.78 -14.06 1.28
C ALA A 111 4.32 -13.63 1.01
N SER A 112 3.52 -14.58 0.51
CA SER A 112 2.08 -14.48 0.35
C SER A 112 1.40 -15.18 1.53
N HIS A 113 1.12 -14.42 2.60
CA HIS A 113 0.66 -14.96 3.88
C HIS A 113 -0.86 -14.91 4.02
N LEU A 114 -1.45 -15.91 4.65
CA LEU A 114 -2.86 -15.86 5.04
C LEU A 114 -3.04 -14.81 6.14
N ASN A 115 -3.69 -13.69 5.82
CA ASN A 115 -4.02 -12.67 6.80
C ASN A 115 -5.41 -12.91 7.38
N ARG A 116 -5.47 -13.28 8.66
CA ARG A 116 -6.74 -13.63 9.34
C ARG A 116 -7.73 -12.46 9.40
N GLN A 117 -7.24 -11.22 9.60
CA GLN A 117 -8.09 -10.02 9.66
C GLN A 117 -8.91 -9.83 8.37
N TYR A 118 -8.34 -10.17 7.21
CA TYR A 118 -8.98 -9.98 5.91
C TYR A 118 -9.47 -11.28 5.26
N GLY A 119 -9.24 -12.43 5.89
CA GLY A 119 -9.66 -13.74 5.41
C GLY A 119 -9.09 -14.13 4.04
N ARG A 120 -7.92 -13.61 3.66
CA ARG A 120 -7.30 -13.86 2.36
C ARG A 120 -5.78 -13.81 2.43
N HIS A 121 -5.13 -14.35 1.41
CA HIS A 121 -3.69 -14.17 1.25
C HIS A 121 -3.33 -12.74 0.87
N LEU A 122 -2.30 -12.19 1.51
CA LEU A 122 -1.73 -10.88 1.22
C LEU A 122 -0.22 -11.04 1.00
N ARG A 123 0.29 -10.34 -0.01
CA ARG A 123 1.72 -10.07 -0.16
C ARG A 123 1.94 -8.59 0.11
N LEU A 124 2.76 -8.28 1.11
CA LEU A 124 2.95 -6.93 1.62
C LEU A 124 4.42 -6.53 1.48
N GLU A 125 4.64 -5.40 0.83
CA GLU A 125 5.96 -4.82 0.54
C GLU A 125 6.20 -3.66 1.52
N SER A 126 6.34 -3.97 2.81
CA SER A 126 6.55 -2.97 3.86
C SER A 126 7.60 -3.41 4.87
N VAL A 127 8.35 -2.42 5.39
CA VAL A 127 9.36 -2.64 6.43
C VAL A 127 8.75 -3.28 7.67
N ASP A 128 7.58 -2.81 8.10
CA ASP A 128 6.88 -3.36 9.25
C ASP A 128 6.47 -4.83 9.03
N ASN A 129 5.90 -5.15 7.87
CA ASN A 129 5.55 -6.53 7.53
C ASN A 129 6.78 -7.44 7.54
N ALA A 130 7.88 -7.02 6.92
CA ALA A 130 9.11 -7.80 6.90
C ALA A 130 9.68 -8.05 8.31
N PHE A 131 9.67 -7.02 9.16
CA PHE A 131 10.11 -7.13 10.55
C PHE A 131 9.22 -8.08 11.37
N GLU A 132 7.90 -7.94 11.26
CA GLU A 132 6.93 -8.74 12.01
C GLU A 132 6.89 -10.20 11.56
N GLN A 133 6.98 -10.47 10.25
CA GLN A 133 7.11 -11.83 9.73
C GLN A 133 8.43 -12.45 10.13
N GLY A 134 9.56 -11.72 10.05
CA GLY A 134 10.86 -12.20 10.53
C GLY A 134 10.83 -12.59 12.02
N THR A 135 10.20 -11.76 12.85
CA THR A 135 9.98 -12.05 14.27
C THR A 135 9.13 -13.29 14.47
N THR A 136 8.04 -13.44 13.70
CA THR A 136 7.17 -14.61 13.77
C THR A 136 7.90 -15.90 13.39
N VAL A 137 8.69 -15.87 12.30
CA VAL A 137 9.53 -16.99 11.89
C VAL A 137 10.50 -17.38 13.00
N ALA A 138 11.21 -16.42 13.60
CA ALA A 138 12.15 -16.68 14.67
C ALA A 138 11.48 -17.35 15.89
N LEU A 139 10.33 -16.83 16.33
CA LEU A 139 9.57 -17.42 17.44
C LEU A 139 9.09 -18.85 17.12
N ASN A 140 8.69 -19.12 15.88
CA ASN A 140 8.22 -20.44 15.48
C ASN A 140 9.36 -21.46 15.30
N LEU A 141 10.54 -21.02 14.88
CA LEU A 141 11.75 -21.84 14.91
C LEU A 141 12.15 -22.22 16.35
N LEU A 142 11.84 -21.35 17.32
CA LEU A 142 12.05 -21.59 18.76
C LEU A 142 10.91 -22.36 19.44
N GLY A 143 9.90 -22.81 18.68
CA GLY A 143 8.81 -23.64 19.20
C GLY A 143 7.66 -22.89 19.88
N ALA A 144 7.57 -21.56 19.73
CA ALA A 144 6.55 -20.76 20.41
C ALA A 144 5.14 -20.82 19.79
N ALA A 145 4.97 -21.44 18.62
CA ALA A 145 3.68 -21.55 17.90
C ALA A 145 2.91 -20.21 17.79
N THR A 146 3.62 -19.14 17.44
CA THR A 146 3.11 -17.78 17.34
C THR A 146 2.52 -17.50 15.95
N PRO A 147 1.26 -17.08 15.82
CA PRO A 147 0.69 -16.67 14.55
C PRO A 147 1.10 -15.24 14.16
N HIS A 148 1.20 -14.98 12.86
CA HIS A 148 1.37 -13.67 12.25
C HIS A 148 0.00 -13.01 12.04
N ASP A 149 -0.51 -12.39 13.10
CA ASP A 149 -1.82 -11.73 13.12
C ASP A 149 -1.69 -10.19 13.26
N LYS A 150 -0.67 -9.61 12.64
CA LYS A 150 -0.41 -8.17 12.72
C LYS A 150 -1.27 -7.41 11.71
N LEU A 151 -1.88 -6.32 12.18
CA LEU A 151 -2.63 -5.42 11.31
C LEU A 151 -1.66 -4.68 10.39
N PRO A 152 -1.77 -4.85 9.05
CA PRO A 152 -0.89 -4.20 8.11
C PRO A 152 -0.92 -2.68 8.25
N TRP A 153 0.23 -2.04 8.12
CA TRP A 153 0.32 -0.60 7.96
C TRP A 153 1.56 -0.21 7.15
N PHE A 154 1.52 1.00 6.61
CA PHE A 154 2.56 1.56 5.76
C PHE A 154 2.62 3.08 5.94
N TRP A 155 3.77 3.69 5.65
CA TRP A 155 3.89 5.15 5.63
C TRP A 155 4.63 5.63 4.39
N SER A 156 4.35 6.86 4.00
CA SER A 156 5.08 7.57 2.95
C SER A 156 5.33 9.00 3.42
N ASP A 157 6.59 9.43 3.34
CA ASP A 157 6.98 10.81 3.56
C ASP A 157 7.17 11.48 2.20
N GLN A 158 6.39 12.52 1.92
CA GLN A 158 6.44 13.28 0.66
C GLN A 158 6.34 14.76 1.00
N PHE A 159 7.43 15.51 0.81
CA PHE A 159 7.52 16.90 1.29
C PHE A 159 7.30 16.97 2.82
N ASP A 160 6.47 17.91 3.30
CA ASP A 160 5.99 18.03 4.68
C ASP A 160 4.73 17.17 4.95
N LEU A 161 4.35 16.28 4.04
CA LEU A 161 3.20 15.39 4.20
C LEU A 161 3.63 14.01 4.67
N LYS A 162 3.09 13.61 5.81
CA LYS A 162 3.19 12.25 6.33
C LYS A 162 1.89 11.49 6.04
N LEU A 163 1.94 10.60 5.05
CA LEU A 163 0.88 9.62 4.79
C LEU A 163 1.10 8.41 5.70
N VAL A 164 0.07 8.00 6.43
CA VAL A 164 0.06 6.69 7.08
C VAL A 164 -1.20 5.94 6.73
N ILE A 165 -1.02 4.75 6.19
CA ILE A 165 -2.06 3.80 5.82
C ILE A 165 -2.11 2.73 6.91
N VAL A 166 -3.29 2.49 7.48
CA VAL A 166 -3.52 1.41 8.46
C VAL A 166 -4.64 0.52 7.92
N GLY A 167 -4.36 -0.77 7.81
CA GLY A 167 -5.25 -1.76 7.21
C GLY A 167 -5.12 -1.86 5.68
N VAL A 168 -6.05 -2.58 5.06
CA VAL A 168 -6.07 -2.83 3.61
C VAL A 168 -7.42 -2.43 3.04
N SER A 169 -7.43 -1.35 2.26
CA SER A 169 -8.65 -0.73 1.71
C SER A 169 -9.35 -1.59 0.65
N HIS A 170 -8.65 -2.51 -0.02
CA HIS A 170 -9.21 -3.30 -1.12
C HIS A 170 -10.56 -3.95 -0.77
N GLY A 171 -11.58 -3.67 -1.59
CA GLY A 171 -12.96 -4.15 -1.42
C GLY A 171 -13.82 -3.26 -0.52
N TYR A 172 -13.41 -2.04 -0.21
CA TYR A 172 -14.29 -1.03 0.39
C TYR A 172 -15.47 -0.71 -0.57
N ASP A 173 -16.60 -0.33 0.00
CA ASP A 173 -17.77 0.16 -0.75
C ASP A 173 -18.08 1.64 -0.45
N THR A 174 -17.60 2.14 0.69
CA THR A 174 -17.81 3.51 1.13
C THR A 174 -16.49 4.10 1.61
N VAL A 175 -16.25 5.37 1.28
CA VAL A 175 -15.16 6.15 1.87
C VAL A 175 -15.75 7.39 2.54
N ILE A 176 -15.31 7.69 3.76
CA ILE A 176 -15.71 8.88 4.50
C ILE A 176 -14.47 9.71 4.78
N LEU A 177 -14.46 10.93 4.24
CA LEU A 177 -13.44 11.91 4.59
C LEU A 177 -13.73 12.50 5.96
N ARG A 178 -12.67 12.61 6.75
CA ARG A 178 -12.67 13.17 8.11
C ARG A 178 -11.69 14.33 8.15
N GLY A 179 -12.24 15.54 8.30
CA GLY A 179 -11.51 16.78 8.04
C GLY A 179 -11.50 17.17 6.57
N ALA A 180 -10.68 18.16 6.20
CA ALA A 180 -10.67 18.74 4.86
C ALA A 180 -9.30 18.58 4.19
N PRO A 181 -9.21 18.03 2.95
CA PRO A 181 -7.94 17.93 2.24
C PRO A 181 -7.18 19.27 2.09
N ALA A 182 -7.91 20.37 1.98
CA ALA A 182 -7.34 21.72 1.92
C ALA A 182 -6.50 22.10 3.16
N SER A 183 -6.76 21.50 4.33
CA SER A 183 -5.97 21.75 5.55
C SER A 183 -4.62 21.03 5.56
N ARG A 184 -4.37 20.12 4.60
CA ARG A 184 -3.20 19.21 4.60
C ARG A 184 -3.11 18.32 5.84
N SER A 185 -4.22 18.17 6.56
CA SER A 185 -4.33 17.34 7.76
C SER A 185 -5.73 16.75 7.87
N PHE A 186 -5.91 15.53 7.37
CA PHE A 186 -7.21 14.86 7.24
C PHE A 186 -7.03 13.34 7.14
N SER A 187 -8.14 12.61 7.22
CA SER A 187 -8.17 11.15 7.09
C SER A 187 -9.23 10.70 6.08
N ALA A 188 -8.97 9.60 5.37
CA ALA A 188 -9.95 8.89 4.55
C ALA A 188 -10.24 7.52 5.20
N CYS A 189 -11.46 7.34 5.68
CA CYS A 189 -11.89 6.12 6.36
C CYS A 189 -12.60 5.19 5.37
N TYR A 190 -12.08 3.98 5.20
CA TYR A 190 -12.61 3.00 4.24
C TYR A 190 -13.53 2.01 4.96
N LEU A 191 -14.77 1.91 4.49
CA LEU A 191 -15.77 1.00 5.04
C LEU A 191 -16.12 -0.11 4.04
N ARG A 192 -16.44 -1.29 4.56
CA ARG A 192 -17.12 -2.36 3.82
C ARG A 192 -18.33 -2.82 4.61
N GLY A 193 -19.52 -2.68 4.05
CA GLY A 193 -20.78 -3.00 4.71
C GLY A 193 -20.92 -2.31 6.06
N GLY A 194 -20.38 -1.09 6.20
CA GLY A 194 -20.37 -0.30 7.44
C GLY A 194 -19.23 -0.60 8.42
N GLU A 195 -18.41 -1.63 8.20
CA GLU A 195 -17.24 -1.94 9.03
C GLU A 195 -16.00 -1.14 8.58
N LEU A 196 -15.25 -0.56 9.52
CA LEU A 196 -13.99 0.13 9.22
C LEU A 196 -12.87 -0.87 8.94
N ILE A 197 -12.46 -0.96 7.66
CA ILE A 197 -11.45 -1.93 7.20
C ILE A 197 -10.06 -1.32 6.98
N ALA A 198 -9.99 0.00 6.75
CA ALA A 198 -8.72 0.71 6.59
C ALA A 198 -8.90 2.21 6.83
N ILE A 199 -7.78 2.91 7.04
CA ILE A 199 -7.73 4.38 7.03
C ILE A 199 -6.43 4.84 6.36
N ASP A 200 -6.54 5.90 5.57
CA ASP A 200 -5.39 6.71 5.16
C ASP A 200 -5.41 7.99 5.98
N THR A 201 -4.27 8.38 6.54
CA THR A 201 -4.12 9.60 7.33
C THR A 201 -3.03 10.46 6.72
N VAL A 202 -3.32 11.74 6.50
CA VAL A 202 -2.33 12.75 6.09
C VAL A 202 -2.16 13.67 7.27
N ASN A 203 -0.97 13.68 7.89
CA ASN A 203 -0.66 14.53 9.05
C ASN A 203 -1.70 14.43 10.20
N GLN A 204 -2.26 13.23 10.43
CA GLN A 204 -3.28 12.96 11.46
C GLN A 204 -2.87 11.77 12.37
N PRO A 205 -1.87 11.95 13.25
CA PRO A 205 -1.36 10.84 14.08
C PRO A 205 -2.38 10.31 15.10
N LYS A 206 -3.33 11.15 15.54
CA LYS A 206 -4.37 10.72 16.50
C LYS A 206 -5.32 9.69 15.88
N ASP A 207 -5.75 9.93 14.65
CA ASP A 207 -6.60 9.00 13.90
C ASP A 207 -5.84 7.71 13.59
N GLN A 208 -4.58 7.80 13.17
CA GLN A 208 -3.72 6.65 12.94
C GLN A 208 -3.66 5.72 14.17
N MET A 209 -3.43 6.28 15.37
CA MET A 209 -3.33 5.50 16.60
C MET A 209 -4.65 4.82 16.98
N ALA A 210 -5.77 5.53 16.82
CA ALA A 210 -7.09 4.99 17.13
C ALA A 210 -7.51 3.88 16.15
N ALA A 211 -7.27 4.08 14.86
CA ALA A 211 -7.70 3.17 13.81
C ALA A 211 -7.16 1.75 13.97
N ARG A 212 -5.92 1.57 14.45
CA ARG A 212 -5.34 0.25 14.70
C ARG A 212 -6.23 -0.62 15.59
N LYS A 213 -6.79 -0.05 16.64
CA LYS A 213 -7.67 -0.76 17.58
C LYS A 213 -9.05 -0.98 16.98
N LEU A 214 -9.59 0.01 16.30
CA LEU A 214 -10.94 -0.05 15.74
C LEU A 214 -11.06 -1.05 14.60
N ILE A 215 -10.07 -1.10 13.70
CA ILE A 215 -10.04 -2.06 12.59
C ILE A 215 -9.87 -3.48 13.14
N ALA A 216 -8.95 -3.70 14.07
CA ALA A 216 -8.76 -5.00 14.71
C ALA A 216 -10.00 -5.49 15.49
N ALA A 217 -10.84 -4.57 15.95
CA ALA A 217 -12.09 -4.86 16.66
C ALA A 217 -13.31 -4.95 15.72
N HIS A 218 -13.12 -4.88 14.39
CA HIS A 218 -14.21 -4.94 13.40
C HIS A 218 -15.33 -3.92 13.68
N VAL A 219 -14.95 -2.72 14.12
CA VAL A 219 -15.91 -1.69 14.54
C VAL A 219 -16.72 -1.17 13.34
N ARG A 220 -18.01 -0.94 13.59
CA ARG A 220 -18.97 -0.35 12.65
C ARG A 220 -19.34 1.05 13.14
N PRO A 221 -18.59 2.10 12.77
CA PRO A 221 -18.84 3.45 13.25
C PRO A 221 -20.12 4.05 12.65
N SER A 222 -20.71 5.02 13.36
CA SER A 222 -21.71 5.92 12.80
C SER A 222 -21.07 6.79 11.71
N PRO A 223 -21.60 6.80 10.47
CA PRO A 223 -21.05 7.61 9.38
C PRO A 223 -20.92 9.10 9.72
N ASP A 224 -21.94 9.68 10.37
CA ASP A 224 -21.96 11.10 10.72
C ASP A 224 -20.88 11.44 11.76
N LYS A 225 -20.73 10.60 12.80
CA LYS A 225 -19.66 10.78 13.79
C LYS A 225 -18.29 10.57 13.18
N LEU A 226 -18.16 9.62 12.25
CA LEU A 226 -16.89 9.31 11.59
C LEU A 226 -16.40 10.50 10.75
N ALA A 227 -17.30 11.19 10.07
CA ALA A 227 -17.00 12.37 9.26
C ALA A 227 -16.58 13.59 10.10
N ASP A 228 -17.09 13.73 11.34
CA ASP A 228 -16.85 14.90 12.19
C ASP A 228 -15.47 14.85 12.89
N PRO A 229 -14.47 15.65 12.45
CA PRO A 229 -13.13 15.65 13.06
C PRO A 229 -13.10 16.06 14.54
N ALA A 230 -14.17 16.69 15.07
CA ALA A 230 -14.25 17.09 16.48
C ALA A 230 -14.52 15.92 17.44
N ILE A 231 -15.17 14.86 16.97
CA ILE A 231 -15.47 13.65 17.76
C ILE A 231 -14.28 12.70 17.67
N PRO A 232 -13.52 12.37 18.73
CA PRO A 232 -12.37 11.48 18.62
C PRO A 232 -12.71 10.18 17.89
N LEU A 233 -11.85 9.69 16.99
CA LEU A 233 -12.16 8.53 16.14
C LEU A 233 -12.60 7.29 16.95
N LYS A 234 -12.04 7.11 18.15
CA LYS A 234 -12.40 6.04 19.10
C LYS A 234 -13.82 6.14 19.69
N ASP A 235 -14.53 7.24 19.50
CA ASP A 235 -15.85 7.51 20.07
C ASP A 235 -16.94 7.56 18.97
N THR A 236 -16.62 7.05 17.77
CA THR A 236 -17.47 7.13 16.57
C THR A 236 -18.46 5.98 16.40
N PHE A 237 -18.39 4.94 17.23
CA PHE A 237 -19.33 3.81 17.24
C PHE A 237 -20.60 4.07 18.06
#